data_AF-A0A367JA02-F1
#
_entry.id   AF-A0A367JA02-F1
#
_cell.length_a   1.000
_cell.length_b   1.000
_cell.length_c   1.000
_cell.angle_alpha   90.00
_cell.angle_beta   90.00
_cell.angle_gamma   90.00
#
_symmetry.space_group_name_H-M   'P 1'
#
loop_
_entity.id
_entity.type
_entity.pdbx_description
1 polymer ?
#
loop_
_entity_poly.entity_id
_entity_poly.type
_entity_poly.pdbx_seq_one_letter_code
_entity_poly.pdbx_strand_id
1 'polypeptide(L)'
;MKLSISALLLATVLATANAATNTASDVNGVKCIRPNIIGAGDGYGYGGYCCKTDDDCRVGCVNKICNGPGKFDFSVNPASY
;
A
#
# COMPACT_ATOMS: atom_id res chain seq x y z
N MET A 1 27.99 -23.42 53.34
CA MET A 1 26.64 -23.46 52.71
C MET A 1 26.19 -22.00 52.60
N LYS A 2 25.65 -21.42 51.53
CA LYS A 2 25.24 -21.81 50.18
C LYS A 2 25.11 -20.48 49.41
N LEU A 3 25.36 -20.50 48.10
CA LEU A 3 25.25 -19.39 47.15
C LEU A 3 23.82 -18.79 47.09
N SER A 4 23.69 -17.51 46.73
CA SER A 4 22.69 -16.99 45.78
C SER A 4 22.90 -15.47 45.62
N ILE A 5 23.57 -14.93 44.60
CA ILE A 5 23.10 -14.68 43.23
C ILE A 5 21.64 -14.21 43.19
N SER A 6 21.40 -12.94 42.80
CA SER A 6 20.26 -12.51 41.97
C SER A 6 20.22 -10.98 41.89
N ALA A 7 20.03 -10.30 40.78
CA ALA A 7 20.19 -10.61 39.36
C ALA A 7 20.17 -9.22 38.71
N LEU A 8 21.15 -8.89 37.88
CA LEU A 8 21.13 -7.68 37.05
C LEU A 8 19.89 -7.77 36.14
N LEU A 9 18.87 -6.98 36.43
CA LEU A 9 17.74 -6.78 35.52
C LEU A 9 18.15 -5.74 34.46
N LEU A 10 18.96 -6.16 33.48
CA LEU A 10 19.04 -5.44 32.21
C LEU A 10 17.77 -5.77 31.42
N ALA A 11 16.76 -4.91 31.54
CA ALA A 11 15.64 -4.92 30.63
C ALA A 11 16.10 -4.33 29.28
N THR A 12 16.49 -5.20 28.35
CA THR A 12 16.71 -4.83 26.96
C THR A 12 15.35 -4.62 26.29
N VAL A 13 14.94 -3.35 26.16
CA VAL A 13 13.80 -3.00 25.33
C VAL A 13 14.24 -3.05 23.87
N LEU A 14 13.93 -4.15 23.19
CA LEU A 14 14.08 -4.24 21.74
C LEU A 14 12.86 -3.56 21.10
N ALA A 15 12.97 -2.28 20.80
CA ALA A 15 12.00 -1.59 19.96
C ALA A 15 12.18 -2.08 18.52
N THR A 16 11.34 -3.00 18.07
CA THR A 16 11.25 -3.35 16.65
C THR A 16 10.56 -2.21 15.92
N ALA A 17 11.34 -1.28 15.40
CA ALA A 17 10.87 -0.33 14.41
C ALA A 17 10.64 -1.07 13.09
N ASN A 18 9.41 -1.45 12.80
CA ASN A 18 9.02 -1.82 11.44
C ASN A 18 9.06 -0.55 10.59
N ALA A 19 10.22 -0.26 10.00
CA ALA A 19 10.31 0.69 8.91
C ALA A 19 9.49 0.11 7.75
N ALA A 20 8.26 0.60 7.57
CA ALA A 20 7.52 0.43 6.34
C ALA A 20 8.32 1.14 5.24
N THR A 21 9.17 0.39 4.56
CA THR A 21 9.79 0.84 3.34
C THR A 21 8.66 1.11 2.37
N ASN A 22 8.42 2.40 2.07
CA ASN A 22 7.59 2.81 0.94
C ASN A 22 8.33 2.51 -0.38
N THR A 23 8.85 1.31 -0.53
CA THR A 23 9.29 0.73 -1.79
C THR A 23 8.07 0.16 -2.48
N ALA A 24 7.22 1.05 -3.01
CA ALA A 24 6.08 0.70 -3.86
C ALA A 24 5.38 -0.62 -3.45
N SER A 25 5.15 -0.84 -2.16
CA SER A 25 4.61 -2.11 -1.67
C SER A 25 3.11 -2.17 -1.94
N ASP A 26 2.82 -2.59 -3.16
CA ASP A 26 2.28 -3.89 -3.46
C ASP A 26 1.05 -4.33 -2.65
N VAL A 27 -0.15 -4.15 -3.22
CA VAL A 27 -1.33 -4.87 -2.73
C VAL A 27 -1.11 -6.34 -2.98
N ASN A 28 -0.82 -7.12 -1.93
CA ASN A 28 -0.63 -8.56 -2.04
C ASN A 28 0.41 -8.95 -3.11
N GLY A 29 1.54 -8.23 -3.16
CA GLY A 29 2.59 -8.44 -4.17
C GLY A 29 2.37 -7.73 -5.52
N VAL A 30 1.31 -6.93 -5.66
CA VAL A 30 0.96 -6.23 -6.91
C VAL A 30 1.43 -4.78 -6.93
N LYS A 31 2.43 -4.49 -7.76
CA LYS A 31 3.02 -3.15 -7.87
C LYS A 31 2.11 -2.16 -8.56
N CYS A 32 1.54 -1.25 -7.79
CA CYS A 32 0.75 -0.14 -8.31
C CYS A 32 1.51 1.19 -8.27
N ILE A 33 1.07 2.14 -9.08
CA ILE A 33 1.51 3.53 -9.08
C ILE A 33 1.10 4.21 -7.76
N ARG A 34 -0.11 3.93 -7.27
CA ARG A 34 -0.62 4.49 -6.00
C ARG A 34 -1.46 3.47 -5.22
N PRO A 35 -1.02 3.08 -4.01
CA PRO A 35 -1.77 2.17 -3.14
C PRO A 35 -2.77 2.88 -2.21
N ASN A 36 -2.75 4.20 -2.08
CA ASN A 36 -3.50 4.88 -1.02
C ASN A 36 -4.99 5.19 -1.33
N ILE A 37 -5.55 4.64 -2.41
CA ILE A 37 -6.95 4.88 -2.86
C ILE A 37 -7.81 3.60 -2.70
N ILE A 38 -7.26 2.54 -2.11
CA ILE A 38 -7.90 1.21 -2.08
C ILE A 38 -9.05 1.16 -1.07
N GLY A 39 -10.20 0.63 -1.49
CA GLY A 39 -11.32 0.30 -0.63
C GLY A 39 -12.14 1.51 -0.16
N ALA A 40 -11.95 2.67 -0.79
CA ALA A 40 -12.75 3.86 -0.56
C ALA A 40 -14.02 3.83 -1.42
N GLY A 41 -14.01 3.15 -2.57
CA GLY A 41 -15.16 3.10 -3.48
C GLY A 41 -15.49 4.44 -4.14
N ASP A 42 -14.54 5.38 -4.15
CA ASP A 42 -14.77 6.75 -4.60
C ASP A 42 -14.60 6.93 -6.13
N GLY A 43 -14.26 5.89 -6.89
CA GLY A 43 -14.10 5.92 -8.35
C GLY A 43 -12.89 6.73 -8.86
N TYR A 44 -11.96 7.14 -7.99
CA TYR A 44 -10.84 8.02 -8.36
C TYR A 44 -9.59 7.29 -8.89
N GLY A 45 -9.58 5.96 -8.91
CA GLY A 45 -8.49 5.14 -9.45
C GLY A 45 -8.41 5.19 -10.98
N TYR A 46 -7.20 5.40 -11.53
CA TYR A 46 -6.93 5.36 -12.98
C TYR A 46 -5.96 4.21 -13.28
N GLY A 47 -5.65 3.98 -14.56
CA GLY A 47 -4.65 3.00 -15.01
C GLY A 47 -3.42 2.92 -14.11
N GLY A 48 -3.16 1.74 -13.53
CA GLY A 48 -1.99 1.49 -12.68
C GLY A 48 -2.19 1.80 -11.19
N TYR A 49 -3.35 2.30 -10.74
CA TYR A 49 -3.65 2.51 -9.32
C TYR A 49 -4.10 1.20 -8.68
N CYS A 50 -3.88 1.00 -7.38
CA CYS A 50 -4.40 -0.19 -6.73
C CYS A 50 -5.90 -0.07 -6.45
N CYS A 51 -6.59 -1.21 -6.43
CA CYS A 51 -8.02 -1.33 -6.12
C CYS A 51 -8.36 -2.61 -5.35
N LYS A 52 -9.45 -2.56 -4.57
CA LYS A 52 -10.07 -3.69 -3.88
C LYS A 52 -11.28 -4.19 -4.66
N THR A 53 -12.14 -3.27 -5.10
CA THR A 53 -13.35 -3.49 -5.92
C THR A 53 -13.34 -2.56 -7.14
N ASP A 54 -14.27 -2.78 -8.07
CA ASP A 54 -14.43 -1.92 -9.25
C ASP A 54 -14.76 -0.47 -8.89
N ASP A 55 -15.45 -0.26 -7.77
CA ASP A 55 -15.83 1.07 -7.27
C ASP A 55 -14.63 1.94 -6.89
N ASP A 56 -13.45 1.35 -6.68
CA ASP A 56 -12.23 2.14 -6.44
C ASP A 56 -11.70 2.80 -7.73
N CYS A 57 -12.17 2.36 -8.89
CA CYS A 57 -11.64 2.71 -10.19
C CYS A 57 -12.64 3.45 -11.07
N ARG A 58 -12.11 4.26 -11.98
CA ARG A 58 -12.92 5.01 -12.95
C ARG A 58 -13.52 4.11 -14.04
N VAL A 59 -12.84 3.01 -14.37
CA VAL A 59 -13.27 2.05 -15.40
C VAL A 59 -13.53 0.67 -14.80
N GLY A 60 -12.63 0.15 -13.97
CA GLY A 60 -12.79 -1.14 -13.30
C GLY A 60 -11.47 -1.63 -12.71
N CYS A 61 -11.52 -2.70 -11.93
CA CYS A 61 -10.42 -3.28 -11.17
C CYS A 61 -10.05 -4.67 -11.71
N VAL A 62 -8.86 -4.79 -12.32
CA VAL A 62 -8.36 -6.06 -12.87
C VAL A 62 -7.08 -6.45 -12.15
N ASN A 63 -7.04 -7.64 -11.55
CA ASN A 63 -5.88 -8.13 -10.79
C ASN A 63 -5.37 -7.13 -9.74
N LYS A 64 -6.28 -6.46 -9.02
CA LYS A 64 -5.97 -5.41 -8.02
C LYS A 64 -5.36 -4.13 -8.58
N ILE A 65 -5.38 -3.94 -9.91
CA ILE A 65 -4.97 -2.73 -10.60
C ILE A 65 -6.17 -2.13 -11.33
N CYS A 66 -6.39 -0.83 -11.17
CA CYS A 66 -7.40 -0.10 -11.93
C CYS A 66 -7.03 -0.13 -13.42
N ASN A 67 -8.01 -0.53 -14.23
CA ASN A 67 -7.99 -0.48 -15.67
C ASN A 67 -8.31 0.93 -16.19
N GLY A 68 -8.03 1.17 -17.45
CA GLY A 68 -8.26 2.42 -18.15
C GLY A 68 -6.99 3.25 -18.35
N PRO A 69 -7.12 4.40 -19.01
CA PRO A 69 -6.00 5.33 -19.22
C PRO A 69 -5.30 5.73 -17.90
N GLY A 70 -3.99 5.89 -17.96
CA GLY A 70 -3.21 6.43 -16.84
C GLY A 70 -3.49 7.91 -16.62
N LYS A 71 -3.29 8.41 -15.39
CA LYS A 71 -3.46 9.86 -15.07
C LYS A 71 -2.55 10.78 -15.89
N PHE A 72 -1.47 10.23 -16.43
CA PHE A 72 -0.47 10.91 -17.25
C PHE A 72 -0.29 10.20 -18.60
N ASP A 73 -1.34 9.59 -19.12
CA ASP A 73 -1.30 9.29 -20.54
C ASP A 73 -1.32 10.63 -21.29
N PHE A 74 -0.16 11.03 -21.80
CA PHE A 74 0.03 12.27 -22.58
C PHE A 74 -0.76 12.24 -23.90
N SER A 75 -1.45 11.12 -24.21
CA SER A 75 -2.29 10.94 -25.39
C SER A 75 -3.79 11.13 -25.14
N VAL A 76 -4.26 11.20 -23.88
CA VAL A 76 -5.68 11.45 -23.55
C VAL A 76 -5.86 12.81 -22.89
N ASN A 77 -6.60 13.67 -23.57
CA ASN A 77 -6.94 14.99 -23.09
C ASN A 77 -7.75 14.90 -21.78
N PRO A 78 -7.29 15.52 -20.67
CA PRO A 78 -7.92 15.41 -19.35
C PRO A 78 -9.34 16.00 -19.27
N ALA A 79 -9.82 16.67 -20.32
CA ALA A 79 -11.18 17.22 -20.41
C ALA A 79 -12.26 16.19 -20.83
N SER A 80 -11.93 14.90 -20.90
CA SER A 80 -12.83 13.86 -21.44
C SER A 80 -13.50 12.96 -20.39
N TYR A 81 -13.44 13.32 -19.11
CA TYR A 81 -14.15 12.61 -18.02
C TYR A 81 -15.27 13.45 -17.44
#